data_AF-A0A2E7L219-F1
#
_entry.id   AF-A0A2E7L219-F1
#
_cell.length_a   1.000
_cell.length_b   1.000
_cell.length_c   1.000
_cell.angle_alpha   90.00
_cell.angle_beta   90.00
_cell.angle_gamma   90.00
#
_symmetry.space_group_name_H-M   'P 1'
#
loop_
_entity.id
_entity.type
_entity.pdbx_description
1 polymer ?
#
loop_
_entity_poly.entity_id
_entity_poly.type
_entity_poly.pdbx_seq_one_letter_code
_entity_poly.pdbx_strand_id
1 'polypeptide(L)'
;MDWRCPSCAEAVPATFDMCWNCGRPEHNSGPPATVSSRASTDRENYKHPENIRVLRRCFRCLLIFFSCAAVIDLLYHGITRFSILVGIQLLIAPLLSILFIYLFGTTTPESGTPCR
;
A
#
# COMPACT_ATOMS: atom_id res chain seq x y z
N MET A 1 -18.80 26.16 -23.12
CA MET A 1 -19.52 26.97 -22.10
C MET A 1 -20.01 25.98 -21.08
N ASP A 2 -19.61 26.10 -19.82
CA ASP A 2 -20.03 25.15 -18.78
C ASP A 2 -21.42 25.53 -18.27
N TRP A 3 -22.26 24.53 -17.98
CA TRP A 3 -23.60 24.74 -17.42
C TRP A 3 -23.59 24.48 -15.92
N ARG A 4 -24.52 25.09 -15.17
CA ARG A 4 -24.64 24.86 -13.72
C ARG A 4 -25.82 23.96 -13.41
N CYS A 5 -25.63 22.88 -12.65
CA CYS A 5 -26.73 22.01 -12.24
C CYS A 5 -27.76 22.84 -11.45
N PRO A 6 -29.02 22.96 -11.89
CA PRO A 6 -30.03 23.74 -11.17
C PRO A 6 -30.41 23.12 -9.82
N SER A 7 -29.97 21.88 -9.58
CA SER A 7 -30.24 21.14 -8.35
C SER A 7 -29.18 21.32 -7.26
N CYS A 8 -27.90 21.40 -7.63
CA CYS A 8 -26.78 21.47 -6.67
C CYS A 8 -25.83 22.65 -6.91
N ALA A 9 -26.10 23.50 -7.90
CA ALA A 9 -25.31 24.64 -8.34
C ALA A 9 -23.86 24.33 -8.80
N GLU A 10 -23.52 23.05 -8.93
CA GLU A 10 -22.21 22.58 -9.41
C GLU A 10 -21.99 22.92 -10.88
N ALA A 11 -20.76 23.28 -11.24
CA ALA A 11 -20.38 23.52 -12.64
C ALA A 11 -20.13 22.17 -13.35
N VAL A 12 -20.77 22.00 -14.51
CA VAL A 12 -20.69 20.80 -15.33
C VAL A 12 -20.18 21.18 -16.72
N PRO A 13 -19.18 20.48 -17.26
CA PRO A 13 -18.72 20.72 -18.63
C PRO A 13 -19.83 20.43 -19.63
N ALA A 14 -19.99 21.26 -20.66
CA ALA A 14 -20.99 21.06 -21.73
C ALA A 14 -20.79 19.81 -22.60
N THR A 15 -19.75 19.01 -22.35
CA THR A 15 -19.61 17.68 -22.96
C THR A 15 -20.50 16.63 -22.28
N PHE A 16 -21.08 16.95 -21.12
CA PHE A 16 -21.92 16.04 -20.36
C PHE A 16 -23.37 16.52 -20.32
N ASP A 17 -24.26 15.69 -20.85
CA ASP A 17 -25.71 15.91 -20.80
C ASP A 17 -26.30 15.71 -19.40
N MET A 18 -25.50 15.19 -18.45
CA MET A 18 -25.90 14.89 -17.08
C MET A 18 -24.87 15.42 -16.09
N CYS A 19 -25.35 15.95 -14.97
CA CYS A 19 -24.46 16.41 -13.91
C CYS A 19 -23.77 15.21 -13.24
N TRP A 20 -22.45 15.27 -13.17
CA TRP A 20 -21.60 14.27 -12.51
C TRP A 20 -21.81 14.18 -10.99
N ASN A 21 -22.29 15.25 -10.35
CA ASN A 21 -22.56 15.29 -8.92
C ASN A 21 -24.02 14.91 -8.59
N CYS A 22 -24.99 15.53 -9.26
CA CYS A 22 -26.42 15.39 -8.96
C CYS A 22 -27.14 14.35 -9.85
N GLY A 23 -26.52 13.88 -10.94
CA GLY A 23 -27.10 12.95 -11.92
C GLY A 23 -28.23 13.55 -12.77
N ARG A 24 -28.55 14.83 -12.60
CA ARG A 24 -29.68 15.49 -13.27
C ARG A 24 -29.29 15.85 -14.71
N PRO A 25 -30.17 15.66 -15.70
CA PRO A 25 -29.91 16.10 -17.07
C PRO A 25 -29.86 17.63 -17.19
N GLU A 26 -29.09 18.12 -18.16
CA GLU A 26 -28.88 19.55 -18.43
C GLU A 26 -30.19 20.27 -18.81
N HIS A 27 -31.05 19.60 -19.59
CA HIS A 27 -32.34 20.14 -20.02
C HIS A 27 -33.49 19.17 -19.67
N ASN A 28 -34.55 19.70 -19.03
CA ASN A 28 -35.88 19.07 -19.00
C ASN A 28 -36.53 19.14 -20.40
N SER A 29 -35.86 18.67 -21.46
CA SER A 29 -36.50 18.42 -22.75
C SER A 29 -37.35 17.17 -22.62
N GLY A 30 -38.60 17.38 -22.17
CA GLY A 30 -39.56 16.32 -21.94
C GLY A 30 -39.76 15.42 -23.17
N PRO A 31 -40.01 14.12 -23.00
CA PRO A 31 -40.62 13.34 -24.06
C PRO A 31 -42.06 13.84 -24.28
N PRO A 32 -42.57 13.89 -25.53
CA PRO A 32 -43.96 14.24 -25.77
C PRO A 32 -44.85 13.24 -25.04
N ALA A 33 -45.82 13.77 -24.30
CA ALA A 33 -46.77 13.01 -23.51
C ALA A 33 -47.40 11.88 -24.32
N THR A 34 -47.14 10.62 -23.96
CA THR A 34 -48.15 9.55 -24.05
C THR A 34 -47.75 8.37 -23.16
N VAL A 35 -48.74 7.84 -22.45
CA VAL A 35 -48.77 6.56 -21.69
C VAL A 35 -48.22 6.65 -20.25
N SER A 36 -49.05 6.97 -19.26
CA SER A 36 -50.03 6.09 -18.58
C SER A 36 -49.43 5.41 -17.34
N SER A 37 -49.75 6.01 -16.18
CA SER A 37 -50.35 5.34 -15.03
C SER A 37 -49.85 3.94 -14.66
N ARG A 38 -48.89 3.89 -13.72
CA ARG A 38 -48.84 2.98 -12.55
C ARG A 38 -47.86 3.62 -11.56
N ALA A 39 -48.37 4.12 -10.43
CA ALA A 39 -48.20 3.48 -9.12
C ALA A 39 -46.72 3.48 -8.69
N SER A 40 -46.28 4.46 -7.91
CA SER A 40 -46.20 4.39 -6.44
C SER A 40 -45.38 3.19 -5.93
N THR A 41 -44.41 3.51 -5.05
CA THR A 41 -43.42 2.67 -4.33
C THR A 41 -42.16 2.28 -5.12
N ASP A 42 -41.07 3.05 -4.96
CA ASP A 42 -39.93 2.55 -4.18
C ASP A 42 -38.88 3.63 -3.91
N ARG A 43 -38.97 4.15 -2.68
CA ARG A 43 -37.98 4.99 -2.01
C ARG A 43 -36.88 4.13 -1.34
N GLU A 44 -36.81 2.84 -1.65
CA GLU A 44 -35.85 1.90 -1.04
C GLU A 44 -35.33 0.89 -2.06
N ASN A 45 -34.46 1.31 -2.99
CA ASN A 45 -33.71 0.31 -3.77
C ASN A 45 -32.30 0.75 -4.13
N TYR A 46 -31.56 1.28 -3.15
CA TYR A 46 -30.09 1.22 -3.15
C TYR A 46 -29.64 -0.02 -2.36
N LYS A 47 -30.11 -1.18 -2.77
CA LYS A 47 -29.66 -2.47 -2.25
C LYS A 47 -29.63 -3.47 -3.39
N HIS A 48 -28.79 -3.21 -4.38
CA HIS A 48 -28.44 -4.21 -5.39
C HIS A 48 -27.45 -5.21 -4.73
N PRO A 49 -27.88 -6.42 -4.33
CA PRO A 49 -27.04 -7.38 -3.58
C PRO A 49 -25.83 -7.89 -4.36
N GLU A 50 -25.73 -7.63 -5.66
CA GLU A 50 -24.56 -7.99 -6.49
C GLU A 50 -23.31 -7.18 -6.11
N ASN A 51 -23.45 -5.90 -5.75
CA ASN A 51 -22.30 -5.04 -5.44
C ASN A 51 -21.59 -5.44 -4.13
N ILE A 52 -22.34 -5.99 -3.17
CA ILE A 52 -21.79 -6.47 -1.88
C ILE A 52 -20.90 -7.71 -2.09
N ARG A 53 -21.23 -8.56 -3.08
CA ARG A 53 -20.42 -9.75 -3.40
C ARG A 53 -19.11 -9.36 -4.07
N VAL A 54 -19.15 -8.38 -4.96
CA VAL A 54 -17.94 -7.84 -5.62
C VAL A 54 -17.05 -7.16 -4.59
N LEU A 55 -17.63 -6.32 -3.71
CA LEU A 55 -16.88 -5.64 -2.66
C LEU A 55 -16.20 -6.63 -1.70
N ARG A 56 -16.89 -7.72 -1.33
CA ARG A 56 -16.30 -8.77 -0.46
C ARG A 56 -15.16 -9.53 -1.16
N ARG A 57 -15.26 -9.78 -2.46
CA ARG A 57 -14.18 -10.38 -3.25
C ARG A 57 -12.99 -9.44 -3.37
N CYS A 58 -13.22 -8.17 -3.69
CA CYS A 58 -12.18 -7.15 -3.73
C CYS A 58 -11.49 -6.99 -2.37
N PHE A 59 -12.25 -6.94 -1.28
CA PHE A 59 -11.70 -6.82 0.06
C PHE A 59 -10.83 -8.03 0.44
N ARG A 60 -11.26 -9.25 0.10
CA ARG A 60 -10.43 -10.45 0.30
C ARG A 60 -9.14 -10.40 -0.51
N CYS A 61 -9.19 -9.99 -1.78
CA CYS A 61 -8.00 -9.85 -2.61
C CYS A 61 -7.04 -8.79 -2.04
N LEU A 62 -7.56 -7.65 -1.56
CA LEU A 62 -6.75 -6.60 -0.94
C LEU A 62 -6.08 -7.09 0.34
N LEU A 63 -6.81 -7.80 1.22
CA LEU A 63 -6.23 -8.37 2.43
C LEU A 63 -5.11 -9.37 2.12
N ILE A 64 -5.29 -10.22 1.12
CA ILE A 64 -4.24 -11.16 0.69
C ILE A 64 -3.02 -10.40 0.17
N PHE A 65 -3.23 -9.37 -0.65
CA PHE A 65 -2.13 -8.56 -1.19
C PHE A 65 -1.33 -7.87 -0.08
N PHE A 66 -2.00 -7.20 0.86
CA PHE A 66 -1.34 -6.56 2.00
C PHE A 66 -0.62 -7.55 2.90
N SER A 67 -1.21 -8.72 3.14
CA SER A 67 -0.57 -9.79 3.91
C SER A 67 0.70 -10.28 3.21
N CYS A 68 0.67 -10.49 1.89
CA CYS A 68 1.86 -10.89 1.13
C CYS A 68 2.94 -9.82 1.15
N ALA A 69 2.58 -8.56 0.94
CA ALA A 69 3.53 -7.44 0.99
C ALA A 69 4.21 -7.35 2.36
N ALA A 70 3.45 -7.44 3.46
CA ALA A 70 3.98 -7.42 4.81
C ALA A 70 4.95 -8.58 5.10
N VAL A 71 4.65 -9.79 4.59
CA VAL A 71 5.54 -10.96 4.73
C VAL A 71 6.83 -10.75 3.93
N ILE A 72 6.74 -10.20 2.71
CA ILE A 72 7.91 -9.89 1.87
C ILE A 72 8.78 -8.83 2.54
N ASP A 73 8.17 -7.76 3.07
CA ASP A 73 8.90 -6.72 3.82
C ASP A 73 9.58 -7.29 5.06
N LEU A 74 8.92 -8.17 5.81
CA LEU A 74 9.50 -8.81 6.98
C LEU A 74 10.67 -9.72 6.61
N LEU A 75 10.53 -10.49 5.53
CA LEU A 75 11.61 -11.35 5.00
C LEU A 75 12.78 -10.52 4.50
N TYR A 76 12.52 -9.48 3.71
CA TYR A 76 13.55 -8.60 3.17
C TYR A 76 14.29 -7.89 4.30
N HIS A 77 13.56 -7.29 5.23
CA HIS A 77 14.16 -6.62 6.38
C HIS A 77 14.92 -7.60 7.28
N GLY A 78 14.41 -8.82 7.46
CA GLY A 78 15.07 -9.89 8.22
C GLY A 78 16.39 -10.30 7.57
N ILE A 79 16.39 -10.58 6.27
CA ILE A 79 17.57 -10.97 5.49
C ILE A 79 18.60 -9.83 5.48
N THR A 80 18.19 -8.58 5.24
CA THR A 80 19.12 -7.45 5.24
C THR A 80 19.79 -7.28 6.61
N ARG A 81 19.03 -7.36 7.71
CA ARG A 81 19.61 -7.29 9.07
C ARG A 81 20.55 -8.46 9.34
N PHE A 82 20.16 -9.68 8.97
CA PHE A 82 21.01 -10.86 9.14
C PHE A 82 22.32 -10.75 8.35
N SER A 83 22.24 -10.35 7.07
CA SER A 83 23.42 -10.14 6.22
C SER A 83 24.35 -9.06 6.78
N ILE A 84 23.82 -7.95 7.32
CA ILE A 84 24.62 -6.91 7.96
C ILE A 84 25.34 -7.46 9.20
N LEU A 85 24.63 -8.19 10.07
CA LEU A 85 25.22 -8.76 11.29
C LEU A 85 26.32 -9.77 10.97
N VAL A 86 26.11 -10.65 9.98
CA VAL A 86 27.13 -11.60 9.53
C VAL A 86 28.33 -10.87 8.93
N GLY A 87 28.11 -9.83 8.12
CA GLY A 87 29.17 -9.00 7.57
C GLY A 87 30.00 -8.29 8.64
N ILE A 88 29.34 -7.72 9.65
CA ILE A 88 30.01 -7.09 10.81
C ILE A 88 30.83 -8.13 11.58
N GLN A 89 30.27 -9.31 11.86
CA GLN A 89 30.98 -10.36 12.59
C GLN A 89 32.23 -10.85 11.85
N LEU A 90 32.13 -11.03 10.53
CA LEU A 90 33.26 -11.40 9.67
C LEU A 90 34.34 -10.32 9.59
N LEU A 91 33.98 -9.05 9.75
CA LEU A 91 34.93 -7.93 9.75
C LEU A 91 35.59 -7.73 11.13
N ILE A 92 34.82 -7.85 12.22
CA ILE A 92 35.33 -7.63 13.58
C ILE A 92 36.20 -8.79 14.05
N ALA A 93 35.84 -10.04 13.75
CA ALA A 93 36.60 -11.22 14.19
C ALA A 93 38.11 -11.17 13.84
N PRO A 94 38.54 -10.88 12.59
CA PRO A 94 39.96 -10.79 12.27
C PRO A 94 40.63 -9.59 12.94
N LEU A 95 39.93 -8.46 13.10
CA LEU A 95 40.48 -7.29 13.80
C LEU A 95 40.73 -7.58 15.28
N LEU A 96 39.80 -8.27 15.94
CA LEU A 96 39.98 -8.71 17.32
C LEU A 96 41.10 -9.74 17.42
N SER A 97 41.25 -10.63 16.45
CA SER A 97 42.37 -11.58 16.41
C SER A 97 43.71 -10.86 16.28
N ILE A 98 43.82 -9.86 15.42
CA ILE A 98 45.04 -9.06 15.26
C ILE A 98 45.33 -8.27 16.53
N LEU A 99 44.32 -7.62 17.12
CA LEU A 99 44.46 -6.90 18.37
C LEU A 99 44.91 -7.83 19.51
N PHE A 100 44.35 -9.04 19.57
CA PHE A 100 44.75 -10.04 20.55
C PHE A 100 46.22 -10.45 20.37
N ILE A 101 46.65 -10.70 19.13
CA ILE A 101 48.07 -10.97 18.84
C ILE A 101 48.95 -9.79 19.22
N TYR A 102 48.51 -8.55 18.97
CA TYR A 102 49.26 -7.36 19.34
C TYR A 102 49.40 -7.18 20.86
N LEU A 103 48.33 -7.46 21.61
CA LEU A 103 48.30 -7.31 23.07
C LEU A 103 49.03 -8.45 23.79
N PHE A 104 48.90 -9.69 23.33
CA PHE A 104 49.41 -10.87 24.02
C PHE A 104 50.64 -11.50 23.34
N GLY A 105 50.83 -11.31 22.04
CA GLY A 105 51.92 -11.92 21.28
C GLY A 105 53.29 -11.29 21.53
N THR A 106 53.36 -10.16 22.24
CA THR A 106 54.63 -9.52 22.61
C THR A 106 55.25 -10.13 23.87
N THR A 107 54.62 -11.11 24.51
CA THR A 107 55.28 -11.90 25.57
C THR A 107 56.16 -12.98 24.93
N THR A 108 57.15 -12.59 24.11
CA THR A 108 58.26 -13.49 23.84
C THR A 108 59.04 -13.62 25.15
N PRO A 109 59.13 -14.81 25.76
CA PRO A 109 60.02 -14.99 26.90
C PRO A 109 61.43 -14.71 26.39
N GLU A 110 62.08 -13.69 26.96
CA GLU A 110 63.50 -13.44 26.77
C GLU A 110 64.21 -14.74 27.12
N SER A 111 64.61 -15.50 26.10
CA SER A 111 65.40 -16.70 26.28
C SER A 111 66.74 -16.24 26.81
N GLY A 112 66.90 -16.36 28.13
CA GLY A 112 68.12 -16.02 28.83
C GLY A 112 69.34 -16.59 28.11
N THR A 113 70.26 -15.69 27.81
CA THR A 113 71.60 -15.96 27.30
C THR A 113 72.24 -17.06 28.16
N PRO A 114 72.64 -18.21 27.60
CA PRO A 114 73.52 -19.10 28.33
C PRO A 114 74.88 -18.41 28.44
N CYS A 115 75.20 -17.90 29.63
CA CYS A 115 76.58 -17.58 29.99
C CYS A 115 77.38 -18.89 29.98
N ARG A 116 78.16 -19.14 28.93
CA ARG A 116 79.34 -20.00 29.03
C ARG A 116 80.33 -19.79 27.91
#